data_AF-A0A7C2A003-F1
#
_entry.id   AF-A0A7C2A003-F1
#
_cell.length_a   1.000
_cell.length_b   1.000
_cell.length_c   1.000
_cell.angle_alpha   90.00
_cell.angle_beta   90.00
_cell.angle_gamma   90.00
#
_symmetry.space_group_name_H-M   'P 1'
#
loop_
_entity.id
_entity.type
_entity.pdbx_description
1 polymer ?
#
loop_
_entity_poly.entity_id
_entity_poly.type
_entity_poly.pdbx_seq_one_letter_code
_entity_poly.pdbx_strand_id
1 'polypeptide(L)'
;MEHLIKALDQIMAYCISLNLPMIAGFAPGLAEVQIQEITKNLPFRLPRELVFLYQWHNGIDASESFLPYYRFLSLQKAVDVYQRDLETELDNQGLEKPEDLLKRDEEEGLLYHPYRLPIFQLDARHYYIAHCEPKELRRSPILSFFLEEGAEQQYDSLTDMMSSIADCYANDAYYINKEGELEEDKIKVESIDKQYRSVLYRQEQAEEINKAIMLLEFPELEKELLKWYFPNEPEPVIDVIDVIETVADALTDCRDAHAVPYLLSALINRRINSKLRSSVAFVLGQLKVREAIRDLLDTLEDSSWEVRCQSAAALGNILNKGDTQEALEPLLRRLEDEMDVVRWHA
;
A
#
# COMPACT_ATOMS: atom_id res chain seq x y z
N MET A 1 10.53 11.45 21.91
CA MET A 1 9.39 12.29 22.34
C MET A 1 9.48 13.71 21.83
N GLU A 2 10.56 14.44 22.09
CA GLU A 2 10.80 15.76 21.47
C GLU A 2 10.73 15.70 19.94
N HIS A 3 11.27 14.63 19.34
CA HIS A 3 11.17 14.36 17.91
C HIS A 3 9.73 14.20 17.38
N LEU A 4 8.85 13.54 18.13
CA LEU A 4 7.44 13.35 17.71
C LEU A 4 6.71 14.69 17.66
N ILE A 5 6.82 15.48 18.74
CA ILE A 5 6.18 16.80 18.81
C ILE A 5 6.73 17.70 17.71
N LYS A 6 8.06 17.69 17.50
CA LYS A 6 8.68 18.44 16.42
C LYS A 6 8.11 18.06 15.05
N ALA A 7 7.97 16.77 14.76
CA ALA A 7 7.40 16.30 13.49
C ALA A 7 5.93 16.74 13.33
N LEU A 8 5.11 16.59 14.38
CA LEU A 8 3.71 17.04 14.39
C LEU A 8 3.58 18.56 14.18
N ASP A 9 4.41 19.35 14.86
CA ASP A 9 4.44 20.80 14.72
C ASP A 9 4.90 21.22 13.31
N GLN A 10 5.87 20.50 12.73
CA GLN A 10 6.30 20.71 11.34
C GLN A 10 5.16 20.44 10.36
N ILE A 11 4.46 19.31 10.51
CA ILE A 11 3.27 18.99 9.69
C ILE A 11 2.26 20.13 9.80
N MET A 12 1.90 20.57 11.00
CA MET A 12 0.93 21.65 11.18
C MET A 12 1.39 22.96 10.56
N ALA A 13 2.67 23.31 10.68
CA ALA A 13 3.21 24.52 10.05
C ALA A 13 3.08 24.48 8.52
N TYR A 14 3.29 23.32 7.89
CA TYR A 14 3.07 23.12 6.45
C TYR A 14 1.59 23.16 6.09
N CYS A 15 0.72 22.48 6.84
CA CYS A 15 -0.72 22.54 6.59
C CYS A 15 -1.25 23.98 6.68
N ILE A 16 -0.74 24.78 7.63
CA ILE A 16 -1.04 26.21 7.77
C ILE A 16 -0.53 27.00 6.56
N SER A 17 0.69 26.75 6.08
CA SER A 17 1.23 27.47 4.92
C SER A 17 0.46 27.16 3.63
N LEU A 18 -0.09 25.96 3.52
CA LEU A 18 -0.96 25.51 2.43
C LEU A 18 -2.43 25.93 2.60
N ASN A 19 -2.78 26.57 3.73
CA ASN A 19 -4.14 27.02 4.06
C ASN A 19 -5.18 25.88 3.99
N LEU A 20 -4.83 24.70 4.51
CA LEU A 20 -5.71 23.54 4.48
C LEU A 20 -6.93 23.70 5.41
N PRO A 21 -8.16 23.39 4.97
CA PRO A 21 -9.39 23.53 5.77
C PRO A 21 -9.36 22.77 7.11
N MET A 22 -8.71 21.59 7.10
CA MET A 22 -8.58 20.66 8.21
C MET A 22 -8.03 21.29 9.51
N ILE A 23 -7.27 22.40 9.44
CA ILE A 23 -6.64 23.04 10.61
C ILE A 23 -7.69 23.43 11.68
N ALA A 24 -8.87 23.86 11.24
CA ALA A 24 -9.96 24.25 12.15
C ALA A 24 -10.68 23.05 12.78
N GLY A 25 -10.49 21.84 12.24
CA GLY A 25 -11.17 20.63 12.67
C GLY A 25 -10.52 19.94 13.86
N PHE A 26 -9.32 20.34 14.30
CA PHE A 26 -8.63 19.67 15.39
C PHE A 26 -9.28 19.94 16.75
N ALA A 27 -9.61 18.87 17.46
CA ALA A 27 -10.07 18.97 18.83
C ALA A 27 -8.91 19.29 19.78
N PRO A 28 -9.12 20.06 20.86
CA PRO A 28 -8.10 20.29 21.88
C PRO A 28 -7.58 18.98 22.45
N GLY A 29 -6.29 18.94 22.78
CA GLY A 29 -5.66 17.80 23.44
C GLY A 29 -6.27 17.47 24.82
N LEU A 30 -6.11 16.23 25.24
CA LEU A 30 -6.63 15.70 26.50
C LEU A 30 -5.60 15.81 27.62
N ALA A 31 -6.07 16.10 28.84
CA ALA A 31 -5.26 15.91 30.03
C ALA A 31 -5.04 14.42 30.30
N GLU A 32 -3.93 14.07 30.95
CA GLU A 32 -3.56 12.68 31.23
C GLU A 32 -4.65 11.91 32.02
N VAL A 33 -5.31 12.59 32.97
CA VAL A 33 -6.44 12.02 33.72
C VAL A 33 -7.64 11.67 32.84
N GLN A 34 -7.89 12.44 31.77
CA GLN A 34 -8.97 12.14 30.82
C GLN A 34 -8.61 10.95 29.94
N ILE A 35 -7.34 10.88 29.48
CA ILE A 35 -6.83 9.73 28.72
C ILE A 35 -6.98 8.45 29.55
N GLN A 36 -6.51 8.47 30.80
CA GLN A 36 -6.61 7.33 31.71
C GLN A 36 -8.05 6.87 31.91
N GLU A 37 -8.99 7.80 32.09
CA GLU A 37 -10.41 7.49 32.27
C GLU A 37 -11.03 6.84 31.01
N ILE A 38 -10.72 7.35 29.82
CA ILE A 38 -11.22 6.79 28.55
C ILE A 38 -10.64 5.39 28.32
N THR A 39 -9.35 5.19 28.64
CA THR A 39 -8.65 3.93 28.37
C THR A 39 -8.75 2.91 29.51
N LYS A 40 -9.46 3.20 30.61
CA LYS A 40 -9.44 2.41 31.85
C LYS A 40 -9.84 0.95 31.68
N ASN A 41 -10.66 0.65 30.66
CA ASN A 41 -11.19 -0.68 30.38
C ASN A 41 -10.41 -1.42 29.28
N LEU A 42 -9.37 -0.80 28.70
CA LEU A 42 -8.53 -1.49 27.72
C LEU A 42 -7.66 -2.53 28.45
N PRO A 43 -7.38 -3.70 27.84
CA PRO A 43 -6.51 -4.71 28.43
C PRO A 43 -5.01 -4.36 28.34
N PHE A 44 -4.69 -3.14 27.90
CA PHE A 44 -3.35 -2.61 27.75
C PHE A 44 -3.28 -1.14 28.14
N ARG A 45 -2.06 -0.64 28.35
CA ARG A 45 -1.81 0.80 28.52
C ARG A 45 -1.37 1.38 27.18
N LEU A 46 -1.76 2.63 26.93
CA LEU A 46 -1.26 3.33 25.76
C LEU A 46 0.26 3.54 25.87
N PRO A 47 1.02 3.22 24.80
CA PRO A 47 2.40 3.63 24.68
C PRO A 47 2.54 5.15 24.84
N ARG A 48 3.72 5.57 25.30
CA ARG A 48 3.97 6.98 25.62
C ARG A 48 3.73 7.90 24.42
N GLU A 49 4.07 7.46 23.20
CA GLU A 49 3.86 8.25 21.99
C GLU A 49 2.38 8.53 21.72
N LEU A 50 1.49 7.56 21.98
CA LEU A 50 0.05 7.76 21.82
C LEU A 50 -0.51 8.71 22.88
N VAL A 51 -0.03 8.61 24.12
CA VAL A 51 -0.42 9.56 25.18
C VAL A 51 -0.07 10.98 24.74
N PHE A 52 1.12 11.19 24.18
CA PHE A 52 1.51 12.50 23.67
C PHE A 52 0.72 12.96 22.45
N LEU A 53 0.42 12.04 21.51
CA LEU A 53 -0.44 12.34 20.36
C LEU A 53 -1.80 12.88 20.82
N TYR A 54 -2.45 12.22 21.79
CA TYR A 54 -3.74 12.65 22.32
C TYR A 54 -3.67 13.85 23.27
N GLN A 55 -2.52 14.12 23.89
CA GLN A 55 -2.27 15.38 24.60
C GLN A 55 -2.07 16.56 23.65
N TRP A 56 -1.60 16.29 22.43
CA TRP A 56 -1.43 17.30 21.39
C TRP A 56 -2.79 17.68 20.80
N HIS A 57 -3.52 16.71 20.23
CA HIS A 57 -4.89 16.90 19.76
C HIS A 57 -5.73 15.64 19.96
N ASN A 58 -7.03 15.78 20.18
CA ASN A 58 -7.94 14.66 20.40
C ASN A 58 -8.72 14.27 19.15
N GLY A 59 -7.99 13.97 18.08
CA GLY A 59 -8.59 13.73 16.77
C GLY A 59 -8.96 15.01 16.03
N ILE A 60 -9.56 14.80 14.88
CA ILE A 60 -10.05 15.84 13.96
C ILE A 60 -11.53 15.60 13.64
N ASP A 61 -12.22 16.66 13.21
CA ASP A 61 -13.60 16.60 12.75
C ASP A 61 -13.83 15.44 11.75
N ALA A 62 -14.99 14.79 11.86
CA ALA A 62 -15.38 13.68 11.00
C ALA A 62 -15.63 14.05 9.53
N SER A 63 -15.50 15.32 9.16
CA SER A 63 -15.54 15.79 7.77
C SER A 63 -14.15 16.04 7.18
N GLU A 64 -13.10 15.99 7.99
CA GLU A 64 -11.74 16.35 7.61
C GLU A 64 -10.79 15.15 7.69
N SER A 65 -9.67 15.26 6.98
CA SER A 65 -8.52 14.34 7.04
C SER A 65 -7.29 15.09 7.56
N PHE A 66 -6.38 14.40 8.25
CA PHE A 66 -5.15 14.98 8.78
C PHE A 66 -3.93 14.55 7.98
N LEU A 67 -3.70 13.24 7.93
CA LEU A 67 -2.72 12.68 7.01
C LEU A 67 -3.36 12.65 5.62
N PRO A 68 -2.60 12.53 4.53
CA PRO A 68 -3.18 12.36 3.20
C PRO A 68 -4.28 11.30 3.26
N TYR A 69 -5.53 11.74 3.08
CA TYR A 69 -6.75 10.94 3.15
C TYR A 69 -7.14 10.35 4.52
N TYR A 70 -6.21 10.11 5.48
CA TYR A 70 -6.57 9.55 6.79
C TYR A 70 -7.04 10.59 7.82
N ARG A 71 -8.14 10.26 8.48
CA ARG A 71 -8.66 10.96 9.65
C ARG A 71 -7.92 10.56 10.91
N PHE A 72 -7.60 11.53 11.76
CA PHE A 72 -7.17 11.28 13.13
C PHE A 72 -8.38 11.06 14.04
N LEU A 73 -8.53 9.84 14.58
CA LEU A 73 -9.65 9.50 15.45
C LEU A 73 -9.51 10.21 16.80
N SER A 74 -10.64 10.62 17.39
CA SER A 74 -10.64 10.97 18.81
C SER A 74 -10.40 9.72 19.65
N LEU A 75 -9.81 9.88 20.83
CA LEU A 75 -9.46 8.74 21.68
C LEU A 75 -10.68 7.88 22.03
N GLN A 76 -11.82 8.51 22.30
CA GLN A 76 -13.06 7.79 22.55
C GLN A 76 -13.48 6.97 21.33
N LYS A 77 -13.40 7.55 20.12
CA LYS A 77 -13.77 6.85 18.89
C LYS A 77 -12.84 5.68 18.60
N ALA A 78 -11.54 5.84 18.84
CA ALA A 78 -10.55 4.77 18.73
C ALA A 78 -10.88 3.60 19.67
N VAL A 79 -11.25 3.89 20.92
CA VAL A 79 -11.68 2.88 21.90
C VAL A 79 -13.00 2.20 21.48
N ASP A 80 -13.98 2.95 20.98
CA ASP A 80 -15.25 2.39 20.52
C ASP A 80 -15.05 1.41 19.35
N VAL A 81 -14.19 1.77 18.39
CA VAL A 81 -13.84 0.90 17.24
C VAL A 81 -13.13 -0.36 17.73
N TYR A 82 -12.14 -0.21 18.60
CA TYR A 82 -11.44 -1.35 19.21
C TYR A 82 -12.40 -2.29 19.94
N GLN A 83 -13.31 -1.76 20.74
CA GLN A 83 -14.27 -2.58 21.50
C GLN A 83 -15.22 -3.34 20.57
N ARG A 84 -15.78 -2.67 19.57
CA ARG A 84 -16.64 -3.30 18.56
C ARG A 84 -15.93 -4.46 17.86
N ASP A 85 -14.69 -4.23 17.43
CA ASP A 85 -13.93 -5.22 16.66
C ASP A 85 -13.51 -6.40 17.55
N LEU A 86 -13.11 -6.12 18.80
CA LEU A 86 -12.82 -7.13 19.80
C LEU A 86 -14.05 -7.99 20.14
N GLU A 87 -15.21 -7.38 20.39
CA GLU A 87 -16.46 -8.10 20.68
C GLU A 87 -16.85 -9.01 19.52
N THR A 88 -16.78 -8.49 18.29
CA THR A 88 -17.06 -9.26 17.07
C THR A 88 -16.15 -10.48 16.96
N GLU A 89 -14.85 -10.31 17.23
CA GLU A 89 -13.89 -11.40 17.13
C GLU A 89 -14.07 -12.45 18.23
N LEU A 90 -14.31 -12.01 19.47
CA LEU A 90 -14.61 -12.90 20.59
C LEU A 90 -15.88 -13.73 20.32
N ASP A 91 -16.94 -13.11 19.80
CA ASP A 91 -18.18 -13.79 19.44
C ASP A 91 -17.96 -14.80 18.30
N ASN A 92 -17.25 -14.42 17.24
CA ASN A 92 -16.94 -15.29 16.10
C ASN A 92 -16.15 -16.53 16.53
N GLN A 93 -15.25 -16.39 17.51
CA GLN A 93 -14.41 -17.48 17.98
C GLN A 93 -14.97 -18.23 19.21
N GLY A 94 -16.09 -17.77 19.77
CA GLY A 94 -16.67 -18.32 21.01
C GLY A 94 -15.76 -18.15 22.22
N LEU A 95 -15.06 -17.03 22.32
CA LEU A 95 -14.11 -16.70 23.38
C LEU A 95 -14.69 -15.65 24.33
N GLU A 96 -14.27 -15.68 25.60
CA GLU A 96 -14.73 -14.71 26.61
C GLU A 96 -13.69 -13.63 26.94
N LYS A 97 -12.40 -13.90 26.70
CA LYS A 97 -11.30 -13.02 27.13
C LYS A 97 -10.36 -12.67 25.97
N PRO A 98 -9.90 -11.42 25.88
CA PRO A 98 -8.96 -10.99 24.84
C PRO A 98 -7.65 -11.79 24.85
N GLU A 99 -7.18 -12.21 26.03
CA GLU A 99 -5.95 -12.99 26.19
C GLU A 99 -6.04 -14.38 25.54
N ASP A 100 -7.25 -14.91 25.35
CA ASP A 100 -7.43 -16.24 24.75
C ASP A 100 -7.27 -16.21 23.23
N LEU A 101 -7.39 -15.03 22.59
CA LEU A 101 -7.05 -14.83 21.17
C LEU A 101 -5.57 -15.10 20.88
N LEU A 102 -4.69 -14.93 21.88
CA LEU A 102 -3.24 -15.13 21.73
C LEU A 102 -2.80 -16.60 21.85
N LYS A 103 -3.70 -17.52 22.24
CA LYS A 103 -3.36 -18.91 22.56
C LYS A 103 -3.55 -19.87 21.39
N ARG A 104 -4.13 -19.44 20.27
CA ARG A 104 -4.34 -20.26 19.08
C ARG A 104 -3.17 -20.12 18.10
N ASP A 105 -2.87 -21.23 17.43
CA ASP A 105 -1.66 -21.47 16.63
C ASP A 105 -1.38 -20.39 15.58
N GLU A 106 -0.09 -20.10 15.42
CA GLU A 106 0.49 -19.19 14.42
C GLU A 106 0.19 -19.62 12.96
N GLU A 107 -0.30 -20.84 12.74
CA GLU A 107 -0.58 -21.41 11.40
C GLU A 107 -1.82 -20.81 10.71
N GLU A 108 -2.77 -20.22 11.43
CA GLU A 108 -3.98 -19.61 10.82
C GLU A 108 -3.90 -18.09 10.68
N GLY A 109 -2.81 -17.44 11.08
CA GLY A 109 -2.62 -16.00 10.91
C GLY A 109 -3.74 -15.19 11.57
N LEU A 110 -3.62 -14.89 12.86
CA LEU A 110 -4.61 -14.09 13.59
C LEU A 110 -4.87 -12.76 12.85
N LEU A 111 -6.02 -12.65 12.19
CA LEU A 111 -6.50 -11.39 11.57
C LEU A 111 -6.61 -10.27 12.60
N TYR A 112 -6.90 -10.62 13.86
CA TYR A 112 -7.11 -9.67 14.94
C TYR A 112 -6.14 -9.91 16.10
N HIS A 113 -5.58 -8.83 16.64
CA HIS A 113 -4.70 -8.86 17.81
C HIS A 113 -5.28 -8.00 18.94
N PRO A 114 -5.39 -8.51 20.18
CA PRO A 114 -6.14 -7.84 21.26
C PRO A 114 -5.46 -6.56 21.78
N TYR A 115 -4.21 -6.30 21.40
CA TYR A 115 -3.42 -5.15 21.88
C TYR A 115 -3.15 -4.14 20.78
N ARG A 116 -4.09 -3.94 19.88
CA ARG A 116 -3.96 -3.08 18.70
C ARG A 116 -5.04 -2.02 18.72
N LEU A 117 -4.66 -0.74 18.77
CA LEU A 117 -5.59 0.39 18.82
C LEU A 117 -5.60 1.13 17.47
N PRO A 118 -6.74 1.28 16.79
CA PRO A 118 -6.83 2.10 15.59
C PRO A 118 -6.67 3.58 15.95
N ILE A 119 -5.79 4.28 15.25
CA ILE A 119 -5.45 5.69 15.51
C ILE A 119 -5.80 6.61 14.35
N PHE A 120 -5.55 6.16 13.12
CA PHE A 120 -5.93 6.88 11.90
C PHE A 120 -6.82 6.00 11.04
N GLN A 121 -7.82 6.61 10.41
CA GLN A 121 -8.84 5.92 9.62
C GLN A 121 -8.96 6.56 8.24
N LEU A 122 -8.81 5.75 7.19
CA LEU A 122 -9.08 6.19 5.83
C LEU A 122 -10.56 5.99 5.48
N ASP A 123 -11.08 4.78 5.74
CA ASP A 123 -12.49 4.44 5.54
C ASP A 123 -12.97 3.39 6.55
N ALA A 124 -14.10 2.74 6.29
CA ALA A 124 -14.65 1.73 7.19
C ALA A 124 -13.75 0.49 7.39
N ARG A 125 -12.82 0.23 6.47
CA ARG A 125 -12.00 -0.99 6.37
C ARG A 125 -10.50 -0.75 6.51
N HIS A 126 -10.02 0.48 6.34
CA HIS A 126 -8.60 0.84 6.33
C HIS A 126 -8.20 1.70 7.53
N TYR A 127 -7.22 1.23 8.28
CA TYR A 127 -6.73 1.90 9.49
C TYR A 127 -5.21 1.87 9.58
N TYR A 128 -4.64 2.91 10.18
CA TYR A 128 -3.38 2.74 10.90
C TYR A 128 -3.65 2.38 12.34
N ILE A 129 -2.99 1.34 12.80
CA ILE A 129 -3.17 0.72 14.10
C ILE A 129 -1.85 0.78 14.87
N ALA A 130 -1.90 1.24 16.11
CA ALA A 130 -0.76 1.21 17.01
C ALA A 130 -0.76 -0.08 17.83
N HIS A 131 0.36 -0.80 17.82
CA HIS A 131 0.58 -1.95 18.71
C HIS A 131 0.92 -1.48 20.12
N CYS A 132 0.14 -1.96 21.08
CA CYS A 132 0.10 -1.49 22.47
C CYS A 132 0.32 -2.66 23.44
N GLU A 133 1.49 -3.31 23.43
CA GLU A 133 1.70 -4.46 24.32
C GLU A 133 1.49 -4.12 25.81
N PRO A 134 1.05 -5.10 26.63
CA PRO A 134 0.89 -4.92 28.07
C PRO A 134 2.21 -4.62 28.81
N LYS A 135 3.35 -5.02 28.24
CA LYS A 135 4.68 -4.68 28.75
C LYS A 135 5.05 -3.28 28.25
N GLU A 136 5.66 -2.44 29.09
CA GLU A 136 6.06 -1.07 28.70
C GLU A 136 6.90 -1.08 27.41
N LEU A 137 6.27 -0.76 26.28
CA LEU A 137 6.96 -0.52 25.04
C LEU A 137 7.52 0.91 25.05
N ARG A 138 8.80 1.04 24.73
CA ARG A 138 9.43 2.35 24.49
C ARG A 138 9.02 2.98 23.16
N ARG A 139 8.43 2.18 22.26
CA ARG A 139 8.02 2.54 20.89
C ARG A 139 6.59 2.08 20.65
N SER A 140 5.95 2.64 19.64
CA SER A 140 4.58 2.27 19.24
C SER A 140 4.64 1.80 17.78
N PRO A 141 4.90 0.51 17.51
CA PRO A 141 4.88 0.00 16.15
C PRO A 141 3.55 0.34 15.48
N ILE A 142 3.61 0.88 14.27
CA ILE A 142 2.43 1.30 13.52
C ILE A 142 2.23 0.33 12.37
N LEU A 143 1.04 -0.26 12.33
CA LEU A 143 0.62 -1.21 11.32
C LEU A 143 -0.42 -0.57 10.41
N SER A 144 -0.32 -0.83 9.11
CA SER A 144 -1.46 -0.67 8.20
C SER A 144 -2.36 -1.89 8.42
N PHE A 145 -3.66 -1.66 8.48
CA PHE A 145 -4.65 -2.72 8.58
C PHE A 145 -5.70 -2.54 7.51
N PHE A 146 -5.91 -3.60 6.74
CA PHE A 146 -6.99 -3.73 5.81
C PHE A 146 -7.79 -5.00 6.14
N LEU A 147 -9.11 -4.88 6.24
CA LEU A 147 -9.98 -5.96 6.72
C LEU A 147 -9.80 -7.30 5.97
N GLU A 148 -9.42 -7.26 4.69
CA GLU A 148 -9.27 -8.47 3.86
C GLU A 148 -7.84 -9.03 3.85
N GLU A 149 -6.82 -8.22 4.18
CA GLU A 149 -5.40 -8.57 4.10
C GLU A 149 -4.73 -8.70 5.48
N GLY A 150 -5.37 -8.19 6.54
CA GLY A 150 -4.84 -8.22 7.90
C GLY A 150 -3.99 -7.00 8.22
N ALA A 151 -3.05 -7.15 9.17
CA ALA A 151 -2.19 -6.07 9.64
C ALA A 151 -0.73 -6.30 9.26
N GLU A 152 -0.11 -5.29 8.64
CA GLU A 152 1.30 -5.29 8.24
C GLU A 152 2.03 -4.14 8.94
N GLN A 153 3.20 -4.41 9.55
CA GLN A 153 3.92 -3.38 10.29
C GLN A 153 4.67 -2.43 9.36
N GLN A 154 4.15 -1.22 9.21
CA GLN A 154 4.71 -0.20 8.33
C GLN A 154 5.88 0.57 8.98
N TYR A 155 5.78 0.88 10.28
CA TYR A 155 6.76 1.70 11.00
C TYR A 155 7.11 1.10 12.37
N ASP A 156 8.37 1.29 12.80
CA ASP A 156 8.84 0.85 14.13
C ASP A 156 8.32 1.73 15.27
N SER A 157 7.88 2.95 14.97
CA SER A 157 7.32 3.90 15.94
C SER A 157 6.37 4.92 15.30
N LEU A 158 5.52 5.54 16.12
CA LEU A 158 4.72 6.69 15.68
C LEU A 158 5.62 7.88 15.30
N THR A 159 6.75 8.03 15.99
CA THR A 159 7.73 9.07 15.65
C THR A 159 8.24 8.92 14.22
N ASP A 160 8.54 7.70 13.77
CA ASP A 160 9.04 7.44 12.41
C ASP A 160 7.97 7.77 11.37
N MET A 161 6.72 7.32 11.60
CA MET A 161 5.58 7.64 10.74
C MET A 161 5.38 9.16 10.60
N MET A 162 5.31 9.89 11.72
CA MET A 162 5.11 11.35 11.68
C MET A 162 6.33 12.07 11.08
N SER A 163 7.55 11.57 11.28
CA SER A 163 8.75 12.16 10.70
C SER A 163 8.77 12.00 9.18
N SER A 164 8.38 10.82 8.67
CA SER A 164 8.21 10.59 7.25
C SER A 164 7.25 11.59 6.61
N ILE A 165 6.06 11.74 7.21
CA ILE A 165 5.03 12.65 6.71
C ILE A 165 5.51 14.11 6.75
N ALA A 166 6.20 14.51 7.81
CA ALA A 166 6.80 15.84 7.91
C ALA A 166 7.83 16.09 6.79
N ASP A 167 8.66 15.11 6.48
CA ASP A 167 9.65 15.20 5.40
C ASP A 167 9.00 15.18 4.02
N CYS A 168 7.90 14.46 3.82
CA CYS A 168 7.10 14.52 2.59
C CYS A 168 6.54 15.93 2.34
N TYR A 169 5.99 16.60 3.36
CA TYR A 169 5.59 18.01 3.24
C TYR A 169 6.79 18.92 2.95
N ALA A 170 7.94 18.67 3.59
CA ALA A 170 9.13 19.49 3.42
C ALA A 170 9.79 19.39 2.03
N ASN A 171 9.52 18.32 1.29
CA ASN A 171 10.12 18.04 -0.02
C ASN A 171 9.10 18.11 -1.17
N ASP A 172 7.98 18.81 -0.96
CA ASP A 172 6.91 18.97 -1.95
C ASP A 172 6.42 17.63 -2.51
N ALA A 173 6.41 16.60 -1.67
CA ALA A 173 5.80 15.30 -1.99
C ALA A 173 4.28 15.36 -1.75
N TYR A 174 3.82 16.21 -0.82
CA TYR A 174 2.42 16.58 -0.68
C TYR A 174 2.21 18.03 -1.14
N TYR A 175 1.19 18.26 -1.97
CA TYR A 175 0.92 19.56 -2.55
C TYR A 175 -0.56 19.77 -2.84
N ILE A 176 -0.95 21.02 -3.08
CA ILE A 176 -2.32 21.36 -3.48
C ILE A 176 -2.39 21.44 -5.00
N ASN A 177 -3.29 20.66 -5.59
CA ASN A 177 -3.51 20.66 -7.04
C ASN A 177 -4.25 21.94 -7.49
N LYS A 178 -4.57 22.05 -8.79
CA LYS A 178 -5.22 23.26 -9.34
C LYS A 178 -6.66 23.42 -8.86
N GLU A 179 -7.27 22.32 -8.45
CA GLU A 179 -8.62 22.19 -7.95
C GLU A 179 -8.73 22.53 -6.44
N GLY A 180 -7.59 22.71 -5.77
CA GLY A 180 -7.52 23.04 -4.35
C GLY A 180 -7.51 21.83 -3.43
N GLU A 181 -7.29 20.63 -3.98
CA GLU A 181 -7.28 19.36 -3.25
C GLU A 181 -5.85 18.95 -2.92
N LEU A 182 -5.67 18.30 -1.76
CA LEU A 182 -4.38 17.74 -1.35
C LEU A 182 -4.08 16.50 -2.18
N GLU A 183 -3.00 16.54 -2.95
CA GLU A 183 -2.48 15.43 -3.74
C GLU A 183 -1.07 15.04 -3.28
N GLU A 184 -0.63 13.87 -3.74
CA GLU A 184 0.69 13.33 -3.47
C GLU A 184 1.45 12.99 -4.75
N ASP A 185 2.74 13.27 -4.76
CA ASP A 185 3.70 12.72 -5.70
C ASP A 185 4.18 11.38 -5.14
N LYS A 186 3.52 10.30 -5.59
CA LYS A 186 3.74 8.94 -5.09
C LYS A 186 5.20 8.51 -5.14
N ILE A 187 5.93 8.88 -6.20
CA ILE A 187 7.34 8.53 -6.37
C ILE A 187 8.19 9.22 -5.30
N LYS A 188 7.93 10.49 -5.04
CA LYS A 188 8.64 11.21 -3.96
C LYS A 188 8.28 10.69 -2.58
N VAL A 189 6.99 10.43 -2.33
CA VAL A 189 6.52 9.86 -1.06
C VAL A 189 7.26 8.55 -0.79
N GLU A 190 7.25 7.62 -1.75
CA GLU A 190 7.91 6.33 -1.60
C GLU A 190 9.43 6.47 -1.37
N SER A 191 10.07 7.37 -2.13
CA SER A 191 11.50 7.66 -2.00
C SER A 191 11.88 8.22 -0.62
N ILE A 192 11.01 9.01 0.01
CA ILE A 192 11.22 9.57 1.35
C ILE A 192 10.89 8.52 2.39
N ASP A 193 9.77 7.82 2.24
CA ASP A 193 9.18 6.97 3.27
C ASP A 193 10.03 5.71 3.53
N LYS A 194 10.73 5.19 2.50
CA LYS A 194 11.62 4.03 2.61
C LYS A 194 12.65 4.12 3.75
N GLN A 195 13.12 5.32 4.08
CA GLN A 195 14.11 5.53 5.14
C GLN A 195 13.51 5.40 6.55
N TYR A 196 12.19 5.49 6.67
CA TYR A 196 11.42 5.43 7.92
C TYR A 196 10.69 4.11 8.14
N ARG A 197 10.47 3.33 7.07
CA ARG A 197 9.78 2.02 7.17
C ARG A 197 10.43 1.09 8.19
N SER A 198 9.65 0.17 8.75
CA SER A 198 10.14 -0.79 9.74
C SER A 198 11.18 -1.75 9.14
N VAL A 199 12.08 -2.29 9.97
CA VAL A 199 13.00 -3.36 9.50
C VAL A 199 12.21 -4.59 9.04
N LEU A 200 11.12 -4.91 9.75
CA LEU A 200 10.28 -6.05 9.42
C LEU A 200 9.61 -5.90 8.05
N TYR A 201 9.04 -4.72 7.77
CA TYR A 201 8.49 -4.37 6.47
C TYR A 201 9.52 -4.59 5.36
N ARG A 202 10.74 -4.06 5.54
CA ARG A 202 11.82 -4.24 4.56
C ARG A 202 12.18 -5.72 4.34
N GLN A 203 12.14 -6.54 5.39
CA GLN A 203 12.43 -7.97 5.31
C GLN A 203 11.32 -8.75 4.62
N GLU A 204 10.06 -8.50 4.98
CA GLU A 204 8.89 -9.13 4.36
C GLU A 204 8.85 -8.82 2.86
N GLN A 205 9.08 -7.56 2.49
CA GLN A 205 9.20 -7.14 1.10
C GLN A 205 10.37 -7.81 0.37
N ALA A 206 11.54 -7.93 1.01
CA ALA A 206 12.68 -8.65 0.43
C ALA A 206 12.39 -10.14 0.23
N GLU A 207 11.65 -10.79 1.13
CA GLU A 207 11.22 -12.17 0.97
C GLU A 207 10.22 -12.34 -0.17
N GLU A 208 9.30 -11.40 -0.36
CA GLU A 208 8.35 -11.40 -1.48
C GLU A 208 9.04 -11.19 -2.83
N ILE A 209 10.00 -10.26 -2.90
CA ILE A 209 10.88 -10.08 -4.07
C ILE A 209 11.62 -11.39 -4.37
N ASN A 210 12.22 -12.02 -3.37
CA ASN A 210 12.93 -13.29 -3.55
C ASN A 210 12.00 -14.42 -4.01
N LYS A 211 10.77 -14.49 -3.48
CA LYS A 211 9.75 -15.43 -3.95
C LYS A 211 9.38 -15.15 -5.40
N ALA A 212 9.24 -13.89 -5.81
CA ALA A 212 8.99 -13.55 -7.20
C ALA A 212 10.17 -13.91 -8.11
N ILE A 213 11.41 -13.59 -7.74
CA ILE A 213 12.60 -13.99 -8.49
C ILE A 213 12.63 -15.52 -8.68
N MET A 214 12.30 -16.28 -7.63
CA MET A 214 12.21 -17.74 -7.69
C MET A 214 11.03 -18.24 -8.56
N LEU A 215 9.85 -17.64 -8.44
CA LEU A 215 8.65 -18.01 -9.22
C LEU A 215 8.78 -17.68 -10.71
N LEU A 216 9.52 -16.62 -11.00
CA LEU A 216 9.78 -16.12 -12.34
C LEU A 216 10.96 -16.87 -13.01
N GLU A 217 11.76 -17.64 -12.28
CA GLU A 217 12.92 -18.39 -12.79
C GLU A 217 13.87 -17.52 -13.65
N PHE A 218 14.13 -16.25 -13.25
CA PHE A 218 15.00 -15.30 -13.98
C PHE A 218 16.27 -14.91 -13.21
N PRO A 219 17.36 -15.71 -13.26
CA PRO A 219 18.64 -15.41 -12.62
C PRO A 219 19.30 -14.10 -13.10
N GLU A 220 18.95 -13.64 -14.30
CA GLU A 220 19.45 -12.41 -14.89
C GLU A 220 18.73 -11.16 -14.38
N LEU A 221 17.45 -11.26 -13.99
CA LEU A 221 16.69 -10.17 -13.38
C LEU A 221 17.25 -9.84 -11.98
N GLU A 222 17.64 -10.86 -11.21
CA GLU A 222 18.35 -10.71 -9.95
C GLU A 222 19.65 -9.90 -10.14
N LYS A 223 20.44 -10.21 -11.18
CA LYS A 223 21.68 -9.48 -11.50
C LYS A 223 21.45 -8.05 -11.97
N GLU A 224 20.37 -7.76 -12.70
CA GLU A 224 20.02 -6.40 -13.11
C GLU A 224 19.50 -5.57 -11.94
N LEU A 225 18.63 -6.12 -11.09
CA LEU A 225 18.17 -5.48 -9.84
C LEU A 225 19.36 -5.20 -8.91
N LEU A 226 20.32 -6.12 -8.82
CA LEU A 226 21.57 -5.96 -8.08
C LEU A 226 22.53 -4.88 -8.66
N LYS A 227 22.32 -4.40 -9.89
CA LYS A 227 23.10 -3.27 -10.44
C LYS A 227 22.53 -1.91 -10.03
N TRP A 228 21.24 -1.85 -9.75
CA TRP A 228 20.58 -0.70 -9.12
C TRP A 228 20.81 -0.68 -7.59
N TYR A 229 21.35 -1.78 -7.06
CA TYR A 229 21.71 -1.98 -5.65
C TYR A 229 23.09 -1.39 -5.34
N PHE A 230 23.15 -0.37 -4.47
CA PHE A 230 24.40 0.20 -3.98
C PHE A 230 24.79 -0.45 -2.63
N PRO A 231 25.97 -1.08 -2.48
CA PRO A 231 26.34 -1.89 -1.31
C PRO A 231 26.57 -1.10 0.00
N ASN A 232 26.34 0.21 0.02
CA ASN A 232 26.53 1.07 1.20
C ASN A 232 25.28 1.87 1.60
N GLU A 233 24.13 1.64 0.96
CA GLU A 233 22.83 2.20 1.36
C GLU A 233 21.85 1.08 1.70
N PRO A 234 20.90 1.29 2.63
CA PRO A 234 19.89 0.28 2.97
C PRO A 234 19.07 -0.09 1.73
N GLU A 235 18.83 -1.39 1.59
CA GLU A 235 18.33 -2.10 0.41
C GLU A 235 17.10 -1.43 -0.25
N PRO A 236 17.01 -1.39 -1.59
CA PRO A 236 15.81 -0.91 -2.28
C PRO A 236 14.67 -1.90 -2.12
N VAL A 237 13.56 -1.42 -1.55
CA VAL A 237 12.26 -2.09 -1.45
C VAL A 237 11.49 -1.81 -2.73
N ILE A 238 11.03 -2.85 -3.41
CA ILE A 238 10.06 -2.74 -4.51
C ILE A 238 9.15 -3.98 -4.38
N ASP A 239 7.84 -3.85 -4.10
CA ASP A 239 6.87 -4.98 -4.03
C ASP A 239 6.88 -5.78 -5.36
N VAL A 240 6.45 -7.04 -5.47
CA VAL A 240 6.42 -7.77 -6.75
C VAL A 240 5.46 -7.15 -7.77
N ILE A 241 4.29 -6.69 -7.29
CA ILE A 241 3.34 -5.95 -8.11
C ILE A 241 3.92 -4.58 -8.39
N ASP A 242 4.43 -3.87 -7.39
CA ASP A 242 5.19 -2.63 -7.58
C ASP A 242 6.50 -2.83 -8.37
N VAL A 243 7.10 -4.01 -8.51
CA VAL A 243 8.33 -4.25 -9.28
C VAL A 243 7.93 -4.30 -10.71
N ILE A 244 6.82 -4.95 -11.03
CA ILE A 244 6.35 -5.02 -12.41
C ILE A 244 5.58 -3.75 -12.78
N GLU A 245 4.89 -3.08 -11.85
CA GLU A 245 4.28 -1.76 -12.01
C GLU A 245 5.34 -0.66 -12.01
N THR A 246 6.35 -0.66 -11.14
CA THR A 246 7.51 0.26 -11.21
C THR A 246 8.41 -0.06 -12.40
N VAL A 247 8.62 -1.32 -12.77
CA VAL A 247 9.30 -1.65 -14.04
C VAL A 247 8.42 -1.19 -15.19
N ALA A 248 7.10 -1.37 -15.16
CA ALA A 248 6.21 -0.88 -16.20
C ALA A 248 6.13 0.65 -16.30
N ASP A 249 6.09 1.35 -15.18
CA ASP A 249 6.00 2.80 -15.05
C ASP A 249 7.35 3.42 -15.37
N ALA A 250 8.45 2.88 -14.83
CA ALA A 250 9.80 3.26 -15.23
C ALA A 250 10.06 2.96 -16.72
N LEU A 251 9.49 1.91 -17.30
CA LEU A 251 9.61 1.65 -18.75
C LEU A 251 8.74 2.56 -19.59
N THR A 252 7.56 2.93 -19.10
CA THR A 252 6.66 3.94 -19.71
C THR A 252 7.37 5.30 -19.75
N ASP A 253 8.10 5.65 -18.70
CA ASP A 253 8.85 6.89 -18.59
C ASP A 253 10.24 6.84 -19.27
N CYS A 254 10.91 5.69 -19.31
CA CYS A 254 12.29 5.56 -19.81
C CYS A 254 12.41 5.01 -21.24
N ARG A 255 11.37 4.38 -21.80
CA ARG A 255 11.43 3.65 -23.09
C ARG A 255 12.66 2.74 -23.22
N ASP A 256 13.10 2.11 -22.14
CA ASP A 256 14.30 1.27 -22.15
C ASP A 256 13.99 -0.10 -22.78
N ALA A 257 14.56 -0.35 -23.96
CA ALA A 257 14.36 -1.58 -24.71
C ALA A 257 14.94 -2.83 -24.01
N HIS A 258 15.80 -2.67 -23.00
CA HIS A 258 16.45 -3.79 -22.31
C HIS A 258 15.50 -4.60 -21.43
N ALA A 259 14.35 -4.05 -21.04
CA ALA A 259 13.40 -4.77 -20.18
C ALA A 259 12.33 -5.58 -20.93
N VAL A 260 12.22 -5.38 -22.26
CA VAL A 260 11.26 -6.06 -23.13
C VAL A 260 11.29 -7.59 -22.95
N PRO A 261 12.45 -8.28 -22.90
CA PRO A 261 12.48 -9.74 -22.74
C PRO A 261 11.80 -10.23 -21.44
N TYR A 262 11.89 -9.45 -20.35
CA TYR A 262 11.29 -9.83 -19.07
C TYR A 262 9.77 -9.67 -19.09
N LEU A 263 9.27 -8.58 -19.70
CA LEU A 263 7.84 -8.38 -19.89
C LEU A 263 7.23 -9.48 -20.76
N LEU A 264 7.89 -9.86 -21.86
CA LEU A 264 7.43 -10.96 -22.72
C LEU A 264 7.35 -12.28 -21.94
N SER A 265 8.34 -12.57 -21.11
CA SER A 265 8.35 -13.80 -20.33
C SER A 265 7.29 -13.81 -19.22
N ALA A 266 7.06 -12.67 -18.55
CA ALA A 266 5.98 -12.53 -17.58
C ALA A 266 4.59 -12.68 -18.21
N LEU A 267 4.39 -12.14 -19.42
CA LEU A 267 3.13 -12.22 -20.15
C LEU A 267 2.67 -13.67 -20.40
N ILE A 268 3.59 -14.57 -20.71
CA ILE A 268 3.28 -15.97 -21.06
C ILE A 268 3.38 -16.93 -19.86
N ASN A 269 3.88 -16.46 -18.71
CA ASN A 269 4.08 -17.31 -17.55
C ASN A 269 2.75 -17.57 -16.80
N ARG A 270 2.20 -18.77 -17.00
CA ARG A 270 0.94 -19.21 -16.38
C ARG A 270 1.01 -19.43 -14.86
N ARG A 271 2.20 -19.42 -14.25
CA ARG A 271 2.36 -19.48 -12.78
C ARG A 271 2.09 -18.14 -12.10
N ILE A 272 2.22 -17.04 -12.84
CA ILE A 272 1.92 -15.69 -12.35
C ILE A 272 0.39 -15.50 -12.29
N ASN A 273 -0.12 -14.65 -11.40
CA ASN A 273 -1.56 -14.35 -11.36
C ASN A 273 -2.03 -13.62 -12.64
N SER A 274 -3.33 -13.69 -12.94
CA SER A 274 -3.90 -13.11 -14.17
C SER A 274 -3.89 -11.57 -14.18
N LYS A 275 -4.03 -10.92 -13.02
CA LYS A 275 -4.02 -9.45 -12.89
C LYS A 275 -2.66 -8.86 -13.31
N LEU A 276 -1.59 -9.57 -13.02
CA LEU A 276 -0.25 -9.17 -13.38
C LEU A 276 0.03 -9.40 -14.86
N ARG A 277 -0.39 -10.55 -15.43
CA ARG A 277 -0.31 -10.78 -16.88
C ARG A 277 -1.10 -9.74 -17.69
N SER A 278 -2.28 -9.32 -17.20
CA SER A 278 -3.08 -8.30 -17.88
C SER A 278 -2.41 -6.91 -17.81
N SER A 279 -1.77 -6.58 -16.69
CA SER A 279 -0.99 -5.35 -16.54
C SER A 279 0.23 -5.33 -17.47
N VAL A 280 0.95 -6.45 -17.58
CA VAL A 280 2.05 -6.61 -18.54
C VAL A 280 1.57 -6.44 -19.99
N ALA A 281 0.42 -7.03 -20.35
CA ALA A 281 -0.16 -6.86 -21.69
C ALA A 281 -0.47 -5.38 -21.98
N PHE A 282 -1.09 -4.67 -21.03
CA PHE A 282 -1.38 -3.24 -21.13
C PHE A 282 -0.12 -2.42 -21.41
N VAL A 283 0.95 -2.66 -20.65
CA VAL A 283 2.23 -1.93 -20.74
C VAL A 283 2.92 -2.17 -22.09
N LEU A 284 2.98 -3.42 -22.54
CA LEU A 284 3.53 -3.76 -23.86
C LEU A 284 2.77 -3.02 -25.00
N GLY A 285 1.46 -2.85 -24.83
CA GLY A 285 0.60 -2.06 -25.71
C GLY A 285 0.93 -0.56 -25.71
N GLN A 286 1.07 0.06 -24.54
CA GLN A 286 1.42 1.49 -24.40
C GLN A 286 2.80 1.78 -25.00
N LEU A 287 3.76 0.89 -24.76
CA LEU A 287 5.14 0.99 -25.25
C LEU A 287 5.28 0.64 -26.73
N LYS A 288 4.22 0.09 -27.35
CA LYS A 288 4.21 -0.38 -28.74
C LYS A 288 5.31 -1.40 -29.05
N VAL A 289 5.56 -2.32 -28.11
CA VAL A 289 6.58 -3.37 -28.24
C VAL A 289 6.16 -4.36 -29.32
N ARG A 290 6.77 -4.27 -30.50
CA ARG A 290 6.37 -5.08 -31.66
C ARG A 290 6.78 -6.54 -31.52
N GLU A 291 7.82 -6.80 -30.75
CA GLU A 291 8.28 -8.14 -30.38
C GLU A 291 7.19 -8.93 -29.64
N ALA A 292 6.28 -8.24 -28.94
CA ALA A 292 5.21 -8.83 -28.15
C ALA A 292 4.03 -9.37 -28.96
N ILE A 293 3.94 -9.09 -30.26
CA ILE A 293 2.75 -9.40 -31.06
C ILE A 293 2.39 -10.89 -30.95
N ARG A 294 3.37 -11.80 -31.03
CA ARG A 294 3.09 -13.25 -30.96
C ARG A 294 2.62 -13.68 -29.58
N ASP A 295 3.32 -13.24 -28.53
CA ASP A 295 2.97 -13.59 -27.16
C ASP A 295 1.60 -13.02 -26.78
N LEU A 296 1.28 -11.80 -27.24
CA LEU A 296 -0.04 -11.18 -27.06
C LEU A 296 -1.16 -11.90 -27.83
N LEU A 297 -0.87 -12.44 -29.01
CA LEU A 297 -1.83 -13.27 -29.76
C LEU A 297 -2.11 -14.58 -29.02
N ASP A 298 -1.10 -15.18 -28.41
CA ASP A 298 -1.27 -16.39 -27.59
C ASP A 298 -2.07 -16.11 -26.31
N THR A 299 -1.93 -14.93 -25.70
CA THR A 299 -2.71 -14.54 -24.52
C THR A 299 -4.15 -14.12 -24.83
N LEU A 300 -4.53 -14.00 -26.11
CA LEU A 300 -5.95 -13.91 -26.47
C LEU A 300 -6.72 -15.17 -26.05
N GLU A 301 -6.06 -16.33 -25.89
CA GLU A 301 -6.68 -17.58 -25.41
C GLU A 301 -6.49 -17.81 -23.90
N ASP A 302 -6.09 -16.78 -23.13
CA ASP A 302 -5.94 -16.89 -21.67
C ASP A 302 -7.31 -17.15 -20.98
N SER A 303 -7.27 -17.92 -19.89
CA SER A 303 -8.47 -18.25 -19.11
C SER A 303 -9.09 -17.02 -18.43
N SER A 304 -8.28 -16.02 -18.09
CA SER A 304 -8.75 -14.75 -17.54
C SER A 304 -9.19 -13.80 -18.63
N TRP A 305 -10.41 -13.29 -18.50
CA TRP A 305 -10.96 -12.32 -19.44
C TRP A 305 -10.23 -10.97 -19.40
N GLU A 306 -9.66 -10.59 -18.25
CA GLU A 306 -8.85 -9.39 -18.08
C GLU A 306 -7.58 -9.46 -18.94
N VAL A 307 -6.91 -10.61 -18.96
CA VAL A 307 -5.73 -10.84 -19.81
C VAL A 307 -6.10 -10.78 -21.28
N ARG A 308 -7.20 -11.44 -21.69
CA ARG A 308 -7.68 -11.40 -23.08
C ARG A 308 -8.01 -9.97 -23.52
N CYS A 309 -8.72 -9.22 -22.68
CA CYS A 309 -9.11 -7.83 -22.93
C CYS A 309 -7.89 -6.94 -23.14
N GLN A 310 -6.93 -6.98 -22.21
CA GLN A 310 -5.73 -6.15 -22.30
C GLN A 310 -4.83 -6.56 -23.47
N SER A 311 -4.78 -7.84 -23.81
CA SER A 311 -4.03 -8.33 -24.98
C SER A 311 -4.63 -7.82 -26.29
N ALA A 312 -5.96 -7.84 -26.43
CA ALA A 312 -6.65 -7.29 -27.59
C ALA A 312 -6.42 -5.78 -27.73
N ALA A 313 -6.55 -5.03 -26.62
CA ALA A 313 -6.28 -3.60 -26.58
C ALA A 313 -4.82 -3.28 -26.94
N ALA A 314 -3.85 -4.04 -26.41
CA ALA A 314 -2.44 -3.88 -26.70
C ALA A 314 -2.12 -4.15 -28.17
N LEU A 315 -2.67 -5.21 -28.76
CA LEU A 315 -2.53 -5.50 -30.18
C LEU A 315 -3.09 -4.37 -31.05
N GLY A 316 -4.24 -3.78 -30.68
CA GLY A 316 -4.79 -2.60 -31.35
C GLY A 316 -3.84 -1.39 -31.34
N ASN A 317 -3.01 -1.25 -30.32
CA ASN A 317 -2.02 -0.17 -30.19
C ASN A 317 -0.69 -0.46 -30.93
N ILE A 318 -0.34 -1.74 -31.11
CA ILE A 318 0.94 -2.20 -31.68
C ILE A 318 0.85 -2.45 -33.19
N LEU A 319 -0.28 -3.00 -33.67
CA LEU A 319 -0.42 -3.50 -35.04
C LEU A 319 -0.51 -2.38 -36.07
N ASN A 320 0.17 -2.59 -37.19
CA ASN A 320 0.14 -1.71 -38.36
C ASN A 320 -0.60 -2.40 -39.50
N LYS A 321 -0.88 -1.65 -40.58
CA LYS A 321 -1.52 -2.17 -41.82
C LYS A 321 -0.79 -3.36 -42.47
N GLY A 322 0.49 -3.57 -42.15
CA GLY A 322 1.28 -4.70 -42.63
C GLY A 322 1.19 -5.97 -41.78
N ASP A 323 0.71 -5.86 -40.53
CA ASP A 323 0.67 -6.96 -39.55
C ASP A 323 -0.67 -7.71 -39.56
N THR A 324 -1.60 -7.24 -40.39
CA THR A 324 -3.01 -7.64 -40.39
C THR A 324 -3.19 -9.13 -40.71
N GLN A 325 -2.29 -9.77 -41.45
CA GLN A 325 -2.53 -11.14 -41.89
C GLN A 325 -2.35 -12.20 -40.79
N GLU A 326 -1.45 -11.96 -39.82
CA GLU A 326 -1.22 -12.90 -38.71
C GLU A 326 -2.12 -12.63 -37.49
N ALA A 327 -2.52 -11.37 -37.27
CA ALA A 327 -3.29 -10.98 -36.09
C ALA A 327 -4.83 -10.96 -36.29
N LEU A 328 -5.31 -10.92 -37.54
CA LEU A 328 -6.73 -10.74 -37.83
C LEU A 328 -7.58 -11.93 -37.41
N GLU A 329 -7.17 -13.18 -37.70
CA GLU A 329 -7.96 -14.35 -37.32
C GLU A 329 -8.12 -14.50 -35.80
N PRO A 330 -7.05 -14.40 -34.97
CA PRO A 330 -7.19 -14.47 -33.52
C PRO A 330 -8.07 -13.35 -32.94
N LEU A 331 -7.92 -12.11 -33.40
CA LEU A 331 -8.76 -10.99 -32.96
C LEU A 331 -10.22 -11.15 -33.40
N LEU A 332 -10.48 -11.58 -34.64
CA LEU A 332 -11.85 -11.82 -35.11
C LEU A 332 -12.57 -12.88 -34.26
N ARG A 333 -11.87 -13.92 -33.78
CA ARG A 333 -12.47 -14.88 -32.86
C ARG A 333 -12.89 -14.26 -31.53
N ARG A 334 -12.20 -13.21 -31.07
CA ARG A 334 -12.58 -12.50 -29.83
C ARG A 334 -13.81 -11.60 -29.98
N LEU A 335 -14.32 -11.37 -31.20
CA LEU A 335 -15.65 -10.78 -31.40
C LEU A 335 -16.79 -11.71 -30.94
N GLU A 336 -16.50 -12.98 -30.66
CA GLU A 336 -17.44 -13.96 -30.12
C GLU A 336 -17.14 -14.27 -28.63
N ASP A 337 -16.26 -13.50 -27.97
CA ASP A 337 -15.89 -13.72 -26.57
C ASP A 337 -17.10 -13.56 -25.63
N GLU A 338 -17.13 -14.36 -24.57
CA GLU A 338 -18.17 -14.36 -23.54
C GLU A 338 -18.30 -12.98 -22.86
N MET A 339 -17.18 -12.25 -22.74
CA MET A 339 -17.14 -10.96 -22.07
C MET A 339 -17.24 -9.79 -23.05
N ASP A 340 -18.25 -8.94 -22.85
CA ASP A 340 -18.56 -7.78 -23.69
C ASP A 340 -17.38 -6.83 -23.88
N VAL A 341 -16.59 -6.64 -22.82
CA VAL A 341 -15.38 -5.79 -22.84
C VAL A 341 -14.27 -6.37 -23.71
N VAL A 342 -14.13 -7.69 -23.79
CA VAL A 342 -13.16 -8.33 -24.70
C VAL A 342 -13.60 -8.11 -26.14
N ARG A 343 -14.90 -8.27 -26.43
CA ARG A 343 -15.46 -8.01 -27.76
C ARG A 343 -15.30 -6.57 -28.23
N TRP A 344 -15.32 -5.60 -27.30
CA TRP A 344 -15.13 -4.19 -27.62
C TRP A 344 -13.70 -3.86 -28.07
N HIS A 345 -12.71 -4.57 -27.53
CA HIS A 345 -11.29 -4.32 -27.79
C HIS A 345 -10.70 -5.20 -28.92
N ALA A 346 -11.44 -6.21 -29.38
CA ALA A 346 -11.12 -7.03 -30.54
C ALA A 346 -11.50 -6.35 -31.86
#